data_AF-A0A2E2KIX0-F1
#
_entry.id   AF-A0A2E2KIX0-F1
#
_cell.length_a   1.000
_cell.length_b   1.000
_cell.length_c   1.000
_cell.angle_alpha   90.00
_cell.angle_beta   90.00
_cell.angle_gamma   90.00
#
_symmetry.space_group_name_H-M   'P 1'
#
loop_
_entity.id
_entity.type
_entity.pdbx_description
1 polymer ?
#
loop_
_entity_poly.entity_id
_entity_poly.type
_entity_poly.pdbx_seq_one_letter_code
_entity_poly.pdbx_strand_id
1 'polypeptide(L)'
;MNSPIWDALADWELNSDFDSSNTGRIQAAFDAQHPRYLIYKGHQGKRILYHFTRMVAAEPDKLRLHTKRIYLSIACYDSDALEGAFADFLLVLGEKGLTLRKRLFDQAKSVMKPDVRNIIQCAIDENDLTGLSKLSSKYSVLIDGRFQPASLHG
;
A
#
# COMPACT_ATOMS: atom_id res chain seq x y z
N MET A 1 -10.96 49.31 -8.01
CA MET A 1 -10.04 48.47 -7.21
C MET A 1 -10.47 47.04 -7.41
N ASN A 2 -9.76 46.29 -8.26
CA ASN A 2 -10.00 44.85 -8.40
C ASN A 2 -9.33 44.17 -7.21
N SER A 3 -10.05 43.28 -6.53
CA SER A 3 -9.51 42.61 -5.36
C SER A 3 -8.54 41.52 -5.81
N PRO A 4 -7.38 41.36 -5.15
CA PRO A 4 -6.39 40.32 -5.49
C PRO A 4 -6.97 38.91 -5.43
N ILE A 5 -8.04 38.72 -4.67
CA ILE A 5 -8.76 37.45 -4.55
C ILE A 5 -9.53 37.13 -5.83
N TRP A 6 -10.05 38.14 -6.53
CA TRP A 6 -10.77 37.95 -7.80
C TRP A 6 -9.81 37.71 -8.96
N ASP A 7 -8.62 38.32 -8.95
CA ASP A 7 -7.56 38.01 -9.93
C ASP A 7 -7.03 36.58 -9.73
N ALA A 8 -6.84 36.13 -8.48
CA ALA A 8 -6.44 34.76 -8.17
C ALA A 8 -7.52 33.71 -8.48
N LEU A 9 -8.81 34.07 -8.37
CA LEU A 9 -9.93 33.21 -8.76
C LEU A 9 -10.15 33.21 -10.29
N ALA A 10 -9.89 34.32 -10.98
CA ALA A 10 -9.92 34.39 -12.44
C ALA A 10 -8.78 33.58 -13.08
N ASP A 11 -7.59 33.56 -12.45
CA ASP A 11 -6.51 32.62 -12.80
C ASP A 11 -6.90 31.15 -12.54
N TRP A 12 -7.88 30.90 -11.67
CA TRP A 12 -8.40 29.56 -11.39
C TRP A 12 -9.49 29.12 -12.39
N GLU A 13 -10.24 30.06 -12.98
CA GLU A 13 -11.16 29.77 -14.10
C GLU A 13 -10.41 29.55 -15.43
N LEU A 14 -9.18 30.03 -15.56
CA LEU A 14 -8.24 29.71 -16.65
C LEU A 14 -7.60 28.31 -16.55
N ASN A 15 -7.85 27.59 -15.45
CA ASN A 15 -7.32 26.25 -15.22
C ASN A 15 -8.26 25.14 -15.72
N SER A 16 -9.01 25.36 -16.80
CA SER A 16 -9.63 24.24 -17.53
C SER A 16 -8.61 23.23 -18.06
N ASP A 17 -7.31 23.57 -18.01
CA ASP A 17 -6.16 22.68 -18.25
C ASP A 17 -5.77 21.80 -17.02
N PHE A 18 -6.49 21.88 -15.90
CA PHE A 18 -6.27 21.02 -14.72
C PHE A 18 -6.72 19.55 -14.89
N ASP A 19 -7.09 19.14 -16.10
CA ASP A 19 -7.17 17.74 -16.52
C ASP A 19 -5.79 17.09 -16.76
N SER A 20 -4.71 17.79 -16.41
CA SER A 20 -3.37 17.25 -16.49
C SER A 20 -3.17 16.11 -15.49
N SER A 21 -2.46 15.06 -15.94
CA SER A 21 -1.94 13.97 -15.11
C SER A 21 -1.31 14.45 -13.79
N ASN A 22 -0.82 15.69 -13.72
CA ASN A 22 -0.22 16.28 -12.54
C ASN A 22 -1.23 16.54 -11.40
N THR A 23 -2.42 17.06 -11.70
CA THR A 23 -3.49 17.31 -10.71
C THR A 23 -3.88 16.03 -10.00
N GLY A 24 -4.09 14.95 -10.77
CA GLY A 24 -4.42 13.65 -10.18
C GLY A 24 -3.29 13.04 -9.35
N ARG A 25 -2.01 13.41 -9.58
CA ARG A 25 -0.87 12.96 -8.75
C ARG A 25 -0.86 13.72 -7.43
N ILE A 26 -1.06 15.04 -7.48
CA ILE A 26 -1.12 15.90 -6.30
C ILE A 26 -2.30 15.48 -5.42
N GLN A 27 -3.48 15.27 -6.00
CA GLN A 27 -4.66 14.82 -5.25
C GLN A 27 -4.44 13.45 -4.61
N ALA A 28 -3.86 12.48 -5.32
CA ALA A 28 -3.54 11.17 -4.76
C ALA A 28 -2.54 11.24 -3.59
N ALA A 29 -1.53 12.11 -3.69
CA ALA A 29 -0.58 12.34 -2.61
C ALA A 29 -1.26 12.96 -1.37
N PHE A 30 -2.10 13.97 -1.58
CA PHE A 30 -2.85 14.62 -0.52
C PHE A 30 -3.81 13.65 0.19
N ASP A 31 -4.55 12.85 -0.58
CA ASP A 31 -5.47 11.82 -0.05
C ASP A 31 -4.72 10.74 0.75
N ALA A 32 -3.50 10.38 0.32
CA ALA A 32 -2.66 9.41 1.02
C ALA A 32 -2.16 9.95 2.38
N GLN A 33 -1.83 11.24 2.46
CA GLN A 33 -1.42 11.91 3.70
C GLN A 33 -2.56 12.10 4.69
N HIS A 34 -3.80 12.29 4.21
CA HIS A 34 -4.98 12.51 5.06
C HIS A 34 -6.04 11.42 4.90
N PRO A 35 -5.71 10.14 5.18
CA PRO A 35 -6.54 9.07 4.69
C PRO A 35 -7.70 8.80 5.66
N ARG A 36 -8.88 9.36 5.33
CA ARG A 36 -10.09 9.35 6.18
C ARG A 36 -10.67 7.96 6.43
N TYR A 37 -10.50 7.03 5.48
CA TYR A 37 -11.06 5.67 5.53
C TYR A 37 -9.98 4.60 5.38
N LEU A 38 -10.28 3.38 5.83
CA LEU A 38 -9.41 2.22 5.67
C LEU A 38 -9.43 1.68 4.23
N ILE A 39 -10.62 1.64 3.63
CA ILE A 39 -10.84 1.19 2.26
C ILE A 39 -10.97 2.44 1.37
N TYR A 40 -10.16 2.50 0.32
CA TYR A 40 -10.22 3.58 -0.65
C TYR A 40 -11.42 3.40 -1.58
N LYS A 41 -12.13 4.51 -1.86
CA LYS A 41 -13.33 4.54 -2.72
C LYS A 41 -13.23 5.53 -3.89
N GLY A 42 -12.07 6.13 -4.11
CA GLY A 42 -11.88 7.08 -5.21
C GLY A 42 -11.39 6.41 -6.49
N HIS A 43 -11.12 7.23 -7.51
CA HIS A 43 -10.80 6.78 -8.87
C HIS A 43 -9.29 6.67 -9.15
N GLN A 44 -8.42 7.06 -8.21
CA GLN A 44 -6.96 7.13 -8.39
C GLN A 44 -6.21 5.99 -7.68
N GLY A 45 -6.81 4.78 -7.62
CA GLY A 45 -6.33 3.67 -6.80
C GLY A 45 -4.84 3.33 -7.00
N LYS A 46 -4.38 3.21 -8.26
CA LYS A 46 -2.98 2.90 -8.58
C LYS A 46 -2.00 3.99 -8.13
N ARG A 47 -2.39 5.27 -8.26
CA ARG A 47 -1.54 6.39 -7.83
C ARG A 47 -1.43 6.43 -6.31
N ILE A 48 -2.55 6.22 -5.61
CA ILE A 48 -2.55 6.17 -4.15
C ILE A 48 -1.75 4.96 -3.64
N LEU A 49 -1.88 3.80 -4.29
CA LEU A 49 -1.09 2.61 -3.98
C LEU A 49 0.42 2.88 -4.10
N TYR A 50 0.85 3.61 -5.14
CA TYR A 50 2.23 4.07 -5.27
C TYR A 50 2.66 4.97 -4.10
N HIS A 51 1.83 5.93 -3.68
CA HIS A 51 2.14 6.78 -2.54
C HIS A 51 2.21 6.02 -1.22
N PHE A 52 1.26 5.12 -0.95
CA PHE A 52 1.27 4.27 0.24
C PHE A 52 2.48 3.33 0.28
N THR A 53 2.92 2.83 -0.87
CA THR A 53 4.15 2.03 -0.96
C THR A 53 5.36 2.82 -0.49
N ARG A 54 5.49 4.10 -0.89
CA ARG A 54 6.57 4.97 -0.40
C ARG A 54 6.42 5.35 1.08
N MET A 55 5.20 5.53 1.57
CA MET A 55 4.96 5.79 3.00
C MET A 55 5.33 4.58 3.86
N VAL A 56 5.03 3.35 3.42
CA VAL A 56 5.49 2.14 4.11
C VAL A 56 7.01 2.05 4.15
N ALA A 57 7.69 2.38 3.05
CA ALA A 57 9.15 2.41 3.02
C ALA A 57 9.74 3.43 4.01
N ALA A 58 9.10 4.59 4.15
CA ALA A 58 9.53 5.65 5.06
C ALA A 58 9.18 5.35 6.53
N GLU A 59 8.07 4.66 6.79
CA GLU A 59 7.52 4.42 8.13
C GLU A 59 7.09 2.94 8.27
N PRO A 60 8.07 2.01 8.27
CA PRO A 60 7.82 0.57 8.14
C PRO A 60 7.15 -0.05 9.37
N ASP A 61 7.26 0.58 10.53
CA ASP A 61 6.66 0.16 11.80
C ASP A 61 5.15 0.51 11.89
N LYS A 62 4.66 1.41 11.02
CA LYS A 62 3.25 1.83 11.03
C LYS A 62 2.35 0.78 10.38
N LEU A 63 1.86 -0.15 11.19
CA LEU A 63 0.94 -1.23 10.78
C LEU A 63 -0.28 -0.77 9.97
N ARG A 64 -0.80 0.43 10.27
CA ARG A 64 -1.93 1.02 9.52
C ARG A 64 -1.60 1.26 8.05
N LEU A 65 -0.35 1.61 7.73
CA LEU A 65 0.09 1.84 6.34
C LEU A 65 0.12 0.54 5.56
N HIS A 66 0.69 -0.53 6.13
CA HIS A 66 0.67 -1.87 5.53
C HIS A 66 -0.74 -2.38 5.28
N THR A 67 -1.61 -2.25 6.27
CA THR A 67 -3.02 -2.68 6.15
C THR A 67 -3.73 -1.92 5.02
N LYS A 68 -3.56 -0.59 4.93
CA LYS A 68 -4.14 0.21 3.84
C LYS A 68 -3.57 -0.17 2.48
N ARG A 69 -2.27 -0.43 2.41
CA ARG A 69 -1.60 -0.86 1.19
C ARG A 69 -2.16 -2.19 0.68
N ILE A 70 -2.40 -3.16 1.57
CA ILE A 70 -3.08 -4.42 1.23
C ILE A 70 -4.47 -4.14 0.64
N TYR A 71 -5.31 -3.36 1.33
CA TYR A 71 -6.66 -3.05 0.84
C TYR A 71 -6.65 -2.29 -0.50
N LEU A 72 -5.67 -1.41 -0.72
CA LEU A 72 -5.48 -0.72 -1.99
C LEU A 72 -5.09 -1.67 -3.11
N SER A 73 -4.17 -2.61 -2.86
CA SER A 73 -3.80 -3.64 -3.83
C SER A 73 -5.00 -4.54 -4.19
N ILE A 74 -5.83 -4.92 -3.20
CA ILE A 74 -7.09 -5.64 -3.43
C ILE A 74 -8.05 -4.82 -4.28
N ALA A 75 -8.29 -3.56 -3.92
CA ALA A 75 -9.21 -2.68 -4.64
C ALA A 75 -8.75 -2.40 -6.09
N CYS A 76 -7.44 -2.43 -6.34
CA CYS A 76 -6.88 -2.27 -7.68
C CYS A 76 -6.81 -3.58 -8.48
N TYR A 77 -7.20 -4.72 -7.90
CA TYR A 77 -6.99 -6.06 -8.47
C TYR A 77 -5.53 -6.31 -8.93
N ASP A 78 -4.57 -5.73 -8.20
CA ASP A 78 -3.15 -5.82 -8.52
C ASP A 78 -2.50 -6.92 -7.69
N SER A 79 -2.41 -8.13 -8.27
CA SER A 79 -1.88 -9.31 -7.58
C SER A 79 -0.40 -9.16 -7.23
N ASP A 80 0.38 -8.47 -8.07
CA ASP A 80 1.83 -8.32 -7.84
C ASP A 80 2.10 -7.33 -6.72
N ALA A 81 1.37 -6.22 -6.69
CA ALA A 81 1.44 -5.27 -5.59
C ALA A 81 0.90 -5.87 -4.29
N LEU A 82 -0.10 -6.76 -4.37
CA LEU A 82 -0.63 -7.47 -3.22
C LEU A 82 0.40 -8.43 -2.62
N GLU A 83 1.13 -9.16 -3.46
CA GLU A 83 2.22 -10.07 -3.04
C GLU A 83 3.26 -9.34 -2.19
N GLY A 84 3.83 -8.24 -2.70
CA GLY A 84 4.82 -7.44 -1.98
C GLY A 84 4.26 -6.80 -0.70
N ALA A 85 3.03 -6.26 -0.75
CA ALA A 85 2.38 -5.66 0.42
C ALA A 85 2.12 -6.68 1.53
N PHE A 86 1.75 -7.92 1.19
CA PHE A 86 1.54 -8.97 2.17
C PHE A 86 2.85 -9.47 2.79
N ALA A 87 3.89 -9.63 1.98
CA ALA A 87 5.20 -10.04 2.47
C ALA A 87 5.76 -9.02 3.48
N ASP A 88 5.70 -7.73 3.16
CA ASP A 88 6.12 -6.64 4.05
C ASP A 88 5.31 -6.61 5.36
N PHE A 89 3.99 -6.80 5.25
CA PHE A 89 3.09 -6.85 6.41
C PHE A 89 3.42 -8.01 7.36
N LEU A 90 3.65 -9.21 6.81
CA LEU A 90 3.99 -10.39 7.62
C LEU A 90 5.35 -10.23 8.29
N LEU A 91 6.34 -9.66 7.59
CA LEU A 91 7.66 -9.38 8.15
C LEU A 91 7.59 -8.42 9.34
N VAL A 92 6.84 -7.32 9.20
CA VAL A 92 6.71 -6.31 10.27
C VAL A 92 5.91 -6.84 11.46
N LEU A 93 4.88 -7.63 11.21
CA LEU A 93 4.07 -8.20 12.29
C LEU A 93 4.81 -9.34 13.01
N GLY A 94 5.75 -10.02 12.33
CA GLY A 94 6.50 -11.14 12.86
C GLY A 94 5.56 -12.25 13.34
N GLU A 95 5.82 -12.78 14.54
CA GLU A 95 4.99 -13.80 15.19
C GLU A 95 3.73 -13.25 15.86
N LYS A 96 3.49 -11.93 15.85
CA LYS A 96 2.33 -11.32 16.52
C LYS A 96 1.09 -11.30 15.63
N GLY A 97 -0.08 -11.06 16.23
CA GLY A 97 -1.30 -10.68 15.50
C GLY A 97 -1.86 -11.72 14.53
N LEU A 98 -1.78 -13.02 14.85
CA LEU A 98 -2.28 -14.14 14.01
C LEU A 98 -3.71 -13.89 13.49
N THR A 99 -4.62 -13.41 14.35
CA THR A 99 -6.00 -13.09 13.96
C THR A 99 -6.07 -12.05 12.83
N LEU A 100 -5.22 -11.03 12.88
CA LEU A 100 -5.17 -10.00 11.84
C LEU A 100 -4.61 -10.57 10.54
N ARG A 101 -3.56 -11.40 10.61
CA ARG A 101 -2.97 -12.08 9.44
C ARG A 101 -4.00 -12.93 8.73
N LYS A 102 -4.70 -13.80 9.45
CA LYS A 102 -5.76 -14.67 8.91
C LYS A 102 -6.89 -13.85 8.27
N ARG A 103 -7.38 -12.83 8.99
CA ARG A 103 -8.47 -11.98 8.48
C ARG A 103 -8.09 -11.27 7.19
N LEU A 104 -6.92 -10.64 7.12
CA LEU A 104 -6.48 -9.97 5.90
C LEU A 104 -6.24 -10.97 4.78
N PHE A 105 -5.70 -12.15 5.10
CA PHE A 105 -5.44 -13.18 4.10
C PHE A 105 -6.75 -13.68 3.48
N ASP A 106 -7.77 -13.93 4.29
CA ASP A 106 -9.09 -14.36 3.82
C ASP A 106 -9.73 -13.36 2.87
N GLN A 107 -9.51 -12.06 3.08
CA GLN A 107 -10.00 -11.00 2.21
C GLN A 107 -9.17 -10.86 0.92
N ALA A 108 -7.89 -11.21 0.96
CA ALA A 108 -6.95 -11.01 -0.12
C ALA A 108 -6.81 -12.22 -1.05
N LYS A 109 -7.06 -13.43 -0.54
CA LYS A 109 -6.74 -14.70 -1.21
C LYS A 109 -7.36 -14.84 -2.61
N SER A 110 -8.52 -14.25 -2.86
CA SER A 110 -9.18 -14.31 -4.18
C SER A 110 -8.43 -13.53 -5.27
N VAL A 111 -7.64 -12.53 -4.88
CA VAL A 111 -6.85 -11.68 -5.81
C VAL A 111 -5.41 -12.20 -5.96
N MET A 112 -4.92 -12.98 -4.99
CA MET A 112 -3.58 -13.55 -5.03
C MET A 112 -3.40 -14.60 -6.12
N LYS A 113 -2.20 -14.66 -6.69
CA LYS A 113 -1.77 -15.80 -7.53
C LYS A 113 -1.78 -17.10 -6.69
N PRO A 114 -2.07 -18.28 -7.29
CA PRO A 114 -2.12 -19.54 -6.56
C PRO A 114 -0.85 -19.85 -5.75
N ASP A 115 0.33 -19.69 -6.34
CA ASP A 115 1.60 -20.01 -5.66
C ASP A 115 1.87 -19.07 -4.48
N VAL A 116 1.64 -17.77 -4.69
CA VAL A 116 1.76 -16.74 -3.64
C VAL A 116 0.83 -17.01 -2.47
N ARG A 117 -0.43 -17.36 -2.78
CA ARG A 117 -1.45 -17.71 -1.78
C ARG A 117 -1.00 -18.88 -0.93
N ASN A 118 -0.45 -19.93 -1.55
CA ASN A 118 0.01 -21.12 -0.84
C ASN A 118 1.19 -20.79 0.08
N ILE A 119 2.17 -20.02 -0.40
CA ILE A 119 3.32 -19.58 0.40
C ILE A 119 2.87 -18.77 1.61
N ILE A 120 1.97 -17.80 1.42
CA ILE A 120 1.46 -16.96 2.49
C ILE A 120 0.61 -17.76 3.49
N GLN A 121 -0.23 -18.68 3.01
CA GLN A 121 -1.05 -19.54 3.87
C GLN A 121 -0.17 -20.39 4.79
N CYS A 122 0.85 -21.07 4.24
CA CYS A 122 1.81 -21.84 5.03
C CYS A 122 2.51 -20.96 6.07
N ALA A 123 2.97 -19.76 5.67
CA ALA A 123 3.64 -18.84 6.60
C ALA A 123 2.74 -18.39 7.77
N ILE A 124 1.42 -18.28 7.53
CA ILE A 124 0.45 -17.92 8.57
C ILE A 124 0.11 -19.11 9.47
N ASP A 125 -0.08 -20.30 8.89
CA ASP A 125 -0.52 -21.48 9.64
C ASP A 125 0.60 -22.08 10.48
N GLU A 126 1.82 -22.10 9.95
CA GLU A 126 3.02 -22.62 10.62
C GLU A 126 3.70 -21.55 11.49
N ASN A 127 3.29 -20.28 11.35
CA ASN A 127 3.94 -19.11 11.94
C ASN A 127 5.44 -19.02 11.58
N ASP A 128 5.82 -19.56 10.41
CA ASP A 128 7.18 -19.55 9.88
C ASP A 128 7.27 -18.63 8.65
N LEU A 129 8.05 -17.57 8.77
CA LEU A 129 8.23 -16.56 7.71
C LEU A 129 9.34 -16.92 6.71
N THR A 130 10.09 -18.01 6.92
CA THR A 130 11.21 -18.39 6.03
C THR A 130 10.76 -18.63 4.58
N GLY A 131 9.55 -19.18 4.41
CA GLY A 131 8.95 -19.47 3.11
C GLY A 131 8.69 -18.24 2.25
N LEU A 132 8.56 -17.05 2.86
CA LEU A 132 8.31 -15.80 2.14
C LEU A 132 9.50 -15.41 1.23
N SER A 133 10.69 -15.98 1.44
CA SER A 133 11.88 -15.85 0.55
C SER A 133 11.67 -16.28 -0.90
N LYS A 134 10.60 -17.05 -1.15
CA LYS A 134 10.21 -17.49 -2.48
C LYS A 134 9.36 -16.47 -3.23
N LEU A 135 8.88 -15.42 -2.55
CA LEU A 135 8.07 -14.35 -3.16
C LEU A 135 8.95 -13.37 -3.93
N SER A 136 8.34 -12.70 -4.92
CA SER A 136 8.98 -11.62 -5.67
C SER A 136 9.24 -10.40 -4.78
N SER A 137 10.48 -9.89 -4.82
CA SER A 137 10.84 -8.63 -4.16
C SER A 137 10.39 -7.39 -4.93
N LYS A 138 9.87 -7.51 -6.16
CA LYS A 138 9.62 -6.38 -7.07
C LYS A 138 8.76 -5.27 -6.45
N TYR A 139 7.72 -5.65 -5.71
CA TYR A 139 6.83 -4.71 -5.04
C TYR A 139 7.01 -4.72 -3.54
N SER A 140 7.94 -5.49 -2.97
CA SER A 140 8.26 -5.34 -1.55
C SER A 140 9.13 -4.10 -1.36
N VAL A 141 8.96 -3.41 -0.24
CA VAL A 141 9.85 -2.29 0.15
C VAL A 141 10.73 -2.64 1.35
N LEU A 142 10.55 -3.82 1.94
CA LEU A 142 11.33 -4.31 3.08
C LEU A 142 12.21 -5.52 2.75
N ILE A 143 12.02 -6.13 1.57
CA ILE A 143 12.79 -7.31 1.11
C ILE A 143 13.81 -6.83 0.07
N ASP A 144 15.05 -6.64 0.50
CA ASP A 144 16.14 -6.18 -0.37
C ASP A 144 16.85 -7.36 -1.07
N GLY A 145 16.06 -8.25 -1.69
CA GLY A 145 16.56 -9.46 -2.37
C GLY A 145 17.20 -10.53 -1.46
N ARG A 146 17.26 -10.29 -0.15
CA ARG A 146 17.65 -11.26 0.88
C ARG A 146 16.58 -11.24 1.96
N PHE A 147 15.99 -12.41 2.24
CA PHE A 147 15.12 -12.59 3.40
C PHE A 147 15.99 -12.62 4.66
N GLN A 148 16.41 -11.44 5.09
CA GLN A 148 16.84 -11.26 6.46
C GLN A 148 15.70 -10.52 7.15
N PRO A 149 15.12 -11.09 8.23
CA PRO A 149 14.22 -10.29 9.05
C PRO A 149 15.01 -9.04 9.41
N ALA A 150 14.47 -7.86 9.06
CA ALA A 150 15.06 -6.62 9.54
C ALA A 150 15.23 -6.80 11.04
N SER A 151 16.47 -6.78 11.51
CA SER A 151 16.75 -6.66 12.92
C SER A 151 16.11 -5.32 13.32
N LEU A 152 14.86 -5.38 13.77
CA LEU A 152 14.18 -4.29 14.43
C LEU A 152 15.06 -4.02 15.65
N HIS A 153 15.96 -3.05 15.50
CA HIS A 153 16.85 -2.64 16.56
C HIS A 153 16.00 -2.05 17.69
N GLY A 154 16.11 -2.66 18.88
CA GLY A 154 15.83 -2.04 20.18
C GLY A 154 14.36 -1.84 20.52
#